data_AF-A0A954Z1Y3-F1
#
_entry.id   AF-A0A954Z1Y3-F1
#
_cell.length_a   1.000
_cell.length_b   1.000
_cell.length_c   1.000
_cell.angle_alpha   90.00
_cell.angle_beta   90.00
_cell.angle_gamma   90.00
#
_symmetry.space_group_name_H-M   'P 1'
#
loop_
_entity.id
_entity.type
_entity.pdbx_description
1 polymer ?
#
loop_
_entity_poly.entity_id
_entity_poly.type
_entity_poly.pdbx_seq_one_letter_code
_entity_poly.pdbx_strand_id
1 'polypeptide(L)'
;GSGFMIVRREAYEAIGRHESVVRSYDEDSELLRVAKRANQRVAYIMAPRIASVRFYGGFGALVRGLTRTLIGGLKNLWQFVLTIIGVQFVSLTPIGVMIGVGVAVAMGATGLLTGLFTALALVHIGMSIYLGVSVYRISGVHAMYCFLQPIAACVMTVIVIRAAILRMRKRSVSWRGTRYESTAVVRSPEAVS
;
A
#
# COMPACT_ATOMS: atom_id res chain seq x y z
N GLY A 1 6.98 -2.38 4.85
CA GLY A 1 8.18 -3.00 5.41
C GLY A 1 9.16 -3.16 4.30
N SER A 2 10.33 -2.54 4.45
CA SER A 2 11.44 -2.75 3.53
C SER A 2 11.98 -4.18 3.72
N GLY A 3 12.49 -4.77 2.65
CA GLY A 3 13.26 -6.01 2.78
C GLY A 3 14.63 -5.75 3.41
N PHE A 4 15.33 -4.74 2.90
CA PHE A 4 16.66 -4.34 3.35
C PHE A 4 16.80 -2.82 3.35
N MET A 5 17.59 -2.28 4.28
CA MET A 5 18.00 -0.87 4.31
C MET A 5 19.52 -0.81 4.31
N ILE A 6 20.08 -0.09 3.34
CA ILE A 6 21.52 0.16 3.24
C ILE A 6 21.74 1.64 3.51
N VAL A 7 22.60 1.94 4.47
CA VAL A 7 22.84 3.32 4.94
C VAL A 7 24.34 3.53 5.13
N ARG A 8 24.82 4.73 4.81
CA ARG A 8 26.19 5.13 5.16
C ARG A 8 26.29 5.25 6.68
N ARG A 9 27.36 4.73 7.27
CA ARG A 9 27.57 4.76 8.72
C ARG A 9 27.37 6.17 9.30
N GLU A 10 28.04 7.17 8.73
CA GLU A 10 27.95 8.57 9.18
C GLU A 10 26.50 9.10 9.16
N ALA A 11 25.74 8.80 8.11
CA ALA A 11 24.34 9.22 8.00
C ALA A 11 23.45 8.54 9.05
N TYR A 12 23.69 7.25 9.32
CA TYR A 12 22.96 6.48 10.31
C TYR A 12 23.26 6.93 11.75
N GLU A 13 24.51 7.31 12.02
CA GLU A 13 24.91 7.89 13.31
C GLU A 13 24.30 9.27 13.53
N ALA A 14 24.28 10.12 12.49
CA ALA A 14 23.72 11.47 12.56
C ALA A 14 22.22 11.50 12.91
N ILE A 15 21.48 10.42 12.67
CA ILE A 15 20.04 10.30 13.00
C ILE A 15 19.79 9.56 14.32
N GLY A 16 20.83 9.30 15.11
CA GLY A 16 20.70 8.62 16.41
C GLY A 16 20.51 7.12 16.30
N ARG A 17 20.87 6.50 15.16
CA ARG A 17 20.77 5.05 14.91
C ARG A 17 19.35 4.51 15.19
N HIS A 18 19.22 3.21 15.48
CA HIS A 18 17.95 2.58 15.86
C HIS A 18 17.40 3.02 17.22
N GLU A 19 18.23 3.62 18.09
CA GLU A 19 17.77 4.15 19.38
C GLU A 19 16.68 5.23 19.19
N SER A 20 16.77 5.98 18.09
CA SER A 20 15.77 7.00 17.71
C SER A 20 14.37 6.45 17.42
N VAL A 21 14.24 5.15 17.10
CA VAL A 21 12.98 4.53 16.64
C VAL A 21 12.58 3.27 17.41
N VAL A 22 13.29 2.89 18.47
CA VAL A 22 13.07 1.63 19.23
C VAL A 22 11.65 1.46 19.81
N ARG A 23 10.88 2.55 19.94
CA ARG A 23 9.48 2.53 20.41
C ARG A 23 8.47 2.66 19.26
N SER A 24 8.94 2.66 18.02
CA SER A 24 8.09 2.73 16.85
C SER A 24 7.43 1.39 16.56
N TYR A 25 6.20 1.46 16.08
CA TYR A 25 5.51 0.31 15.51
C TYR A 25 6.11 -0.15 14.17
N ASP A 26 6.68 0.78 13.41
CA ASP A 26 7.27 0.55 12.09
C ASP A 26 8.62 1.29 12.06
N GLU A 27 9.63 0.63 12.61
CA GLU A 27 10.98 1.17 12.79
C GLU A 27 11.55 1.67 11.46
N ASP A 28 11.42 0.86 10.39
CA ASP A 28 11.85 1.22 9.03
C ASP A 28 11.27 2.56 8.58
N SER A 29 9.94 2.69 8.63
CA SER A 29 9.25 3.88 8.13
C SER A 29 9.56 5.12 8.97
N GLU A 30 9.70 4.98 10.29
CA GLU A 30 10.09 6.11 11.13
C GLU A 30 11.56 6.49 10.94
N LEU A 31 12.47 5.52 10.75
CA LEU A 31 13.88 5.81 10.50
C LEU A 31 14.04 6.58 9.18
N LEU A 32 13.29 6.21 8.15
CA LEU A 32 13.21 6.98 6.90
C LEU A 32 12.65 8.39 7.10
N ARG A 33 11.68 8.59 8.01
CA ARG A 33 11.15 9.93 8.33
C ARG A 33 12.17 10.78 9.06
N VAL A 34 12.89 10.22 10.03
CA VAL A 34 13.98 10.92 10.75
C VAL A 34 15.07 11.32 9.76
N ALA A 35 15.50 10.41 8.88
CA ALA A 35 16.46 10.70 7.83
C ALA A 35 16.00 11.85 6.91
N LYS A 36 14.74 11.82 6.45
CA LYS A 36 14.17 12.91 5.64
C LYS A 36 14.13 14.25 6.38
N ARG A 37 13.77 14.26 7.67
CA ARG A 37 13.77 15.49 8.50
C ARG A 37 15.18 16.03 8.71
N ALA A 38 16.18 15.16 8.73
CA ALA A 38 17.60 15.52 8.76
C ALA A 38 18.17 15.88 7.38
N ASN A 39 17.32 16.15 6.37
CA ASN A 39 17.71 16.47 4.99
C ASN A 39 18.61 15.42 4.31
N GLN A 40 18.56 14.16 4.74
CA GLN A 40 19.30 13.08 4.11
C GLN A 40 18.61 12.61 2.82
N ARG A 41 19.42 12.19 1.85
CA ARG A 41 18.92 11.61 0.60
C ARG A 41 18.48 10.17 0.84
N VAL A 42 17.23 9.88 0.50
CA VAL A 42 16.62 8.56 0.63
C VAL A 42 16.12 8.11 -0.73
N ALA A 43 16.44 6.88 -1.13
CA ALA A 43 15.94 6.26 -2.35
C ALA A 43 15.32 4.90 -2.04
N TYR A 44 14.27 4.56 -2.79
CA TYR A 44 13.70 3.22 -2.80
C TYR A 44 14.08 2.54 -4.11
N ILE A 45 14.72 1.38 -4.03
CA ILE A 45 15.21 0.65 -5.19
C ILE A 45 14.61 -0.76 -5.16
N MET A 46 13.96 -1.16 -6.25
CA MET A 46 13.54 -2.55 -6.43
C MET A 46 14.74 -3.39 -6.81
N ALA A 47 14.98 -4.45 -6.04
CA ALA A 47 16.12 -5.35 -6.21
C ALA A 47 15.68 -6.81 -6.38
N PRO A 48 14.90 -7.14 -7.43
CA PRO A 48 14.32 -8.49 -7.62
C PRO A 48 15.37 -9.59 -7.80
N ARG A 49 16.61 -9.23 -8.17
CA ARG A 49 17.73 -10.16 -8.36
C ARG A 49 18.53 -10.46 -7.10
N ILE A 50 18.33 -9.71 -6.01
CA ILE A 50 19.11 -9.87 -4.77
C ILE A 50 18.49 -10.94 -3.86
N ALA A 51 17.18 -10.88 -3.65
CA ALA A 51 16.46 -11.84 -2.82
C ALA A 51 15.00 -11.94 -3.25
N SER A 52 14.45 -13.15 -3.18
CA SER A 52 13.02 -13.42 -3.30
C SER A 52 12.56 -14.15 -2.04
N VAL A 53 11.53 -13.62 -1.39
CA VAL A 53 10.98 -14.21 -0.17
C VAL A 53 9.47 -14.38 -0.29
N ARG A 54 8.98 -15.54 0.10
CA ARG A 54 7.54 -15.76 0.29
C ARG A 54 7.10 -15.11 1.59
N PHE A 55 6.74 -13.83 1.50
CA PHE A 55 6.41 -13.03 2.68
C PHE A 55 5.15 -13.52 3.42
N TYR A 56 4.20 -14.10 2.68
CA TYR A 56 2.94 -14.62 3.22
C TYR A 56 2.71 -16.09 2.85
N GLY A 57 2.41 -16.91 3.86
CA GLY A 57 2.11 -18.34 3.67
C GLY A 57 0.77 -18.62 3.00
N GLY A 58 -0.15 -17.65 2.96
CA GLY A 58 -1.46 -17.78 2.32
C GLY A 58 -2.30 -16.50 2.43
N PHE A 59 -3.52 -16.54 1.89
CA PHE A 59 -4.40 -15.36 1.82
C PHE A 59 -4.72 -14.74 3.20
N GLY A 60 -5.01 -15.56 4.21
CA GLY A 60 -5.24 -15.05 5.56
C GLY A 60 -4.02 -14.34 6.16
N ALA A 61 -2.80 -14.84 5.88
CA ALA A 61 -1.56 -14.20 6.31
C ALA A 61 -1.32 -12.88 5.55
N LEU A 62 -1.61 -12.85 4.25
CA LEU A 62 -1.57 -11.65 3.40
C LEU A 62 -2.51 -10.56 3.94
N VAL A 63 -3.78 -10.89 4.19
CA VAL A 63 -4.77 -9.94 4.72
C VAL A 63 -4.32 -9.37 6.07
N ARG A 64 -3.87 -10.22 7.00
CA ARG A 64 -3.37 -9.78 8.31
C ARG A 64 -2.14 -8.87 8.17
N GLY A 65 -1.19 -9.26 7.34
CA GLY A 65 0.03 -8.49 7.09
C GLY A 65 -0.22 -7.13 6.46
N LEU A 66 -1.03 -7.08 5.41
CA LEU A 66 -1.41 -5.82 4.75
C LEU A 66 -2.21 -4.92 5.68
N THR A 67 -3.17 -5.46 6.44
CA THR A 67 -3.91 -4.68 7.45
C THR A 67 -2.94 -4.03 8.43
N ARG A 68 -1.95 -4.78 8.91
CA ARG A 68 -0.92 -4.28 9.84
C ARG A 68 -0.13 -3.12 9.24
N THR A 69 0.36 -3.28 8.02
CA THR A 69 1.12 -2.25 7.31
C THR A 69 0.27 -0.99 7.10
N LEU A 70 -1.00 -1.13 6.75
CA LEU A 70 -1.91 0.01 6.59
C LEU A 70 -2.17 0.73 7.92
N ILE A 71 -2.37 0.02 9.02
CA ILE A 71 -2.56 0.63 10.35
C ILE A 71 -1.30 1.40 10.81
N GLY A 72 -0.11 0.85 10.55
CA GLY A 72 1.17 1.48 10.90
C GLY A 72 1.53 2.69 10.02
N GLY A 73 1.27 2.57 8.72
CA GLY A 73 1.61 3.56 7.70
C GLY A 73 0.62 4.72 7.63
N LEU A 74 -0.69 4.44 7.69
CA LEU A 74 -1.75 5.44 7.59
C LEU A 74 -2.12 5.95 8.99
N LYS A 75 -1.80 7.23 9.24
CA LYS A 75 -1.97 7.89 10.54
C LYS A 75 -3.38 8.49 10.70
N ASN A 76 -4.02 8.93 9.61
CA ASN A 76 -5.32 9.62 9.64
C ASN A 76 -6.38 8.88 8.81
N LEU A 77 -7.66 8.98 9.19
CA LEU A 77 -8.77 8.34 8.45
C LEU A 77 -8.86 8.81 7.00
N TRP A 78 -8.59 10.10 6.74
CA TRP A 78 -8.53 10.63 5.38
C TRP A 78 -7.49 9.92 4.50
N GLN A 79 -6.38 9.43 5.06
CA GLN A 79 -5.39 8.68 4.29
C GLN A 79 -5.91 7.30 3.86
N PHE A 80 -6.81 6.68 4.65
CA PHE A 80 -7.50 5.45 4.23
C PHE A 80 -8.45 5.74 3.07
N VAL A 81 -9.23 6.82 3.15
CA VAL A 81 -10.13 7.25 2.07
C VAL A 81 -9.34 7.53 0.79
N LEU A 82 -8.26 8.31 0.87
CA LEU A 82 -7.38 8.59 -0.27
C LEU A 82 -6.74 7.32 -0.84
N THR A 83 -6.39 6.35 0.01
CA THR A 83 -5.87 5.05 -0.45
C THR A 83 -6.93 4.28 -1.23
N ILE A 84 -8.19 4.25 -0.76
CA ILE A 84 -9.30 3.63 -1.48
C ILE A 84 -9.52 4.34 -2.82
N ILE A 85 -9.63 5.67 -2.81
CA ILE A 85 -9.81 6.46 -4.04
C ILE A 85 -8.68 6.20 -5.02
N GLY A 86 -7.42 6.23 -4.58
CA GLY A 86 -6.27 5.99 -5.45
C GLY A 86 -6.25 4.60 -6.07
N VAL A 87 -6.51 3.55 -5.28
CA VAL A 87 -6.59 2.17 -5.77
C VAL A 87 -7.72 1.99 -6.78
N GLN A 88 -8.88 2.61 -6.52
CA GLN A 88 -10.07 2.53 -7.37
C GLN A 88 -9.92 3.36 -8.63
N PHE A 89 -9.29 4.53 -8.55
CA PHE A 89 -8.98 5.40 -9.69
C PHE A 89 -8.17 4.66 -10.74
N VAL A 90 -7.09 4.00 -10.33
CA VAL A 90 -6.21 3.27 -11.25
C VAL A 90 -6.90 2.04 -11.86
N SER A 91 -7.86 1.43 -11.16
CA SER A 91 -8.37 0.09 -11.50
C SER A 91 -9.81 0.06 -12.02
N LEU A 92 -10.78 0.58 -11.25
CA LEU A 92 -12.21 0.46 -11.57
C LEU A 92 -12.80 1.70 -12.25
N THR A 93 -12.26 2.90 -12.02
CA THR A 93 -12.75 4.14 -12.64
C THR A 93 -12.82 4.07 -14.17
N PRO A 94 -11.79 3.65 -14.92
CA PRO A 94 -11.90 3.54 -16.37
C PRO A 94 -13.03 2.59 -16.82
N ILE A 95 -13.22 1.48 -16.11
CA ILE A 95 -14.28 0.50 -16.40
C ILE A 95 -15.66 1.13 -16.15
N GLY A 96 -15.83 1.80 -15.01
CA GLY A 96 -17.06 2.50 -14.67
C GLY A 96 -17.42 3.60 -15.66
N VAL A 97 -16.44 4.37 -16.14
CA VAL A 97 -16.66 5.39 -17.17
C VAL A 97 -17.09 4.74 -18.49
N MET A 98 -16.46 3.65 -18.91
CA MET A 98 -16.86 2.94 -20.14
C MET A 98 -18.29 2.40 -20.06
N ILE A 99 -18.68 1.82 -18.92
CA ILE A 99 -20.05 1.36 -18.69
C ILE A 99 -21.03 2.54 -18.73
N GLY A 100 -20.71 3.64 -18.03
CA GLY A 100 -21.55 4.84 -17.99
C GLY A 100 -21.75 5.45 -19.37
N VAL A 101 -20.69 5.54 -20.17
CA VAL A 101 -20.79 5.99 -21.58
C VAL A 101 -21.65 5.02 -22.40
N GLY A 102 -21.46 3.70 -22.24
CA GLY A 102 -22.27 2.70 -22.95
C GLY A 102 -23.76 2.81 -22.65
N VAL A 103 -24.12 3.01 -21.38
CA VAL A 103 -25.51 3.27 -20.95
C VAL A 103 -26.03 4.58 -21.55
N ALA A 104 -25.24 5.66 -21.49
CA ALA A 104 -25.64 6.95 -22.05
C ALA A 104 -25.91 6.86 -23.56
N VAL A 105 -25.04 6.18 -24.31
CA VAL A 105 -25.22 5.93 -25.75
C VAL A 105 -26.46 5.09 -26.02
N ALA A 106 -26.70 4.04 -25.23
CA ALA A 106 -27.92 3.22 -25.35
C ALA A 106 -29.21 4.01 -25.05
N MET A 107 -29.13 5.05 -24.22
CA MET A 107 -30.21 6.00 -23.95
C MET A 107 -30.31 7.14 -24.98
N GLY A 108 -29.54 7.09 -26.07
CA GLY A 108 -29.58 8.07 -27.15
C GLY A 108 -28.66 9.29 -26.94
N ALA A 109 -27.85 9.33 -25.89
CA ALA A 109 -26.87 10.38 -25.71
C ALA A 109 -25.66 10.13 -26.62
N THR A 110 -25.64 10.79 -27.76
CA THR A 110 -24.51 10.78 -28.71
C THR A 110 -24.01 12.19 -28.93
N GLY A 111 -22.69 12.41 -28.85
CA GLY A 111 -22.10 13.72 -29.11
C GLY A 111 -20.70 13.87 -28.54
N LEU A 112 -20.23 15.12 -28.51
CA LEU A 112 -18.87 15.47 -28.09
C LEU A 112 -18.51 14.91 -26.70
N LEU A 113 -19.44 14.97 -25.74
CA LEU A 113 -19.19 14.52 -24.37
C LEU A 113 -18.99 13.00 -24.29
N THR A 114 -19.81 12.19 -24.96
CA THR A 114 -19.63 10.72 -24.95
C THR A 114 -18.35 10.31 -25.69
N GLY A 115 -17.99 11.02 -26.77
CA GLY A 115 -16.69 10.87 -27.43
C GLY A 115 -15.52 11.20 -26.52
N LEU A 116 -15.58 12.34 -25.81
CA LEU A 116 -14.53 12.78 -24.88
C LEU A 116 -14.34 11.80 -23.71
N PHE A 117 -15.43 11.39 -23.06
CA PHE A 117 -15.34 10.42 -21.96
C PHE A 117 -14.84 9.05 -22.42
N THR A 118 -15.19 8.61 -23.63
CA THR A 118 -14.62 7.41 -24.24
C THR A 118 -13.12 7.55 -24.41
N ALA A 119 -12.66 8.65 -25.02
CA ALA A 119 -11.23 8.89 -25.25
C ALA A 119 -10.43 8.94 -23.93
N LEU A 120 -10.95 9.66 -22.93
CA LEU A 120 -10.33 9.73 -21.61
C LEU A 120 -10.27 8.36 -20.93
N ALA A 121 -11.33 7.56 -21.03
CA ALA A 121 -11.34 6.21 -20.48
C ALA A 121 -10.33 5.30 -21.17
N LEU A 122 -10.21 5.35 -22.50
CA LEU A 122 -9.23 4.56 -23.26
C LEU A 122 -7.79 4.95 -22.91
N VAL A 123 -7.49 6.26 -22.81
CA VAL A 123 -6.18 6.74 -22.37
C VAL A 123 -5.87 6.26 -20.96
N HIS A 124 -6.84 6.33 -20.05
CA HIS A 124 -6.67 5.86 -18.68
C HIS A 124 -6.43 4.34 -18.63
N ILE A 125 -7.20 3.53 -19.37
CA ILE A 125 -6.99 2.08 -19.48
C ILE A 125 -5.58 1.78 -19.99
N GLY A 126 -5.16 2.44 -21.08
CA GLY A 126 -3.83 2.27 -21.66
C GLY A 126 -2.72 2.60 -20.66
N MET A 127 -2.85 3.70 -19.92
CA MET A 127 -1.88 4.11 -18.89
C MET A 127 -1.86 3.12 -17.72
N SER A 128 -3.01 2.67 -17.24
CA SER A 128 -3.11 1.68 -16.15
C SER A 128 -2.49 0.34 -16.53
N ILE A 129 -2.73 -0.14 -17.75
CA ILE A 129 -2.09 -1.37 -18.27
C ILE A 129 -0.59 -1.17 -18.41
N TYR A 130 -0.14 -0.05 -18.98
CA TYR A 130 1.28 0.26 -19.13
C TYR A 130 2.01 0.29 -17.77
N LEU A 131 1.45 0.99 -16.79
CA LEU A 131 1.98 1.04 -15.42
C LEU A 131 1.99 -0.35 -14.79
N GLY A 132 0.90 -1.10 -14.89
CA GLY A 132 0.80 -2.46 -14.37
C GLY A 132 1.88 -3.37 -14.96
N VAL A 133 1.96 -3.45 -16.28
CA VAL A 133 2.98 -4.26 -16.99
C VAL A 133 4.39 -3.84 -16.59
N SER A 134 4.66 -2.53 -16.51
CA SER A 134 5.97 -2.01 -16.11
C SER A 134 6.34 -2.45 -14.69
N VAL A 135 5.43 -2.29 -13.73
CA VAL A 135 5.65 -2.69 -12.34
C VAL A 135 5.86 -4.20 -12.22
N TYR A 136 5.02 -5.02 -12.88
CA TYR A 136 5.15 -6.48 -12.83
C TYR A 136 6.45 -6.97 -13.47
N ARG A 137 6.86 -6.40 -14.61
CA ARG A 137 8.15 -6.73 -15.25
C ARG A 137 9.35 -6.37 -14.36
N ILE A 138 9.36 -5.17 -13.76
CA ILE A 138 10.42 -4.77 -12.83
C ILE A 138 10.41 -5.64 -11.57
N SER A 139 9.25 -6.17 -11.18
CA SER A 139 9.10 -7.09 -10.03
C SER A 139 9.50 -8.53 -10.36
N GLY A 140 9.84 -8.86 -11.61
CA GLY A 140 10.12 -10.24 -12.04
C GLY A 140 8.89 -11.14 -12.08
N VAL A 141 7.69 -10.56 -12.13
CA VAL A 141 6.39 -11.24 -12.14
C VAL A 141 5.81 -11.21 -13.56
N HIS A 142 5.10 -12.26 -13.95
CA HIS A 142 4.53 -12.37 -15.29
C HIS A 142 3.54 -11.22 -15.57
N ALA A 143 3.71 -10.52 -16.70
CA ALA A 143 2.96 -9.30 -16.99
C ALA A 143 1.43 -9.49 -17.05
N MET A 144 0.96 -10.68 -17.42
CA MET A 144 -0.48 -10.99 -17.52
C MET A 144 -1.24 -10.85 -16.19
N TYR A 145 -0.54 -10.89 -15.05
CA TYR A 145 -1.19 -10.63 -13.76
C TYR A 145 -1.74 -9.20 -13.63
N CYS A 146 -1.40 -8.27 -14.54
CA CYS A 146 -2.04 -6.96 -14.61
C CYS A 146 -3.56 -7.03 -14.85
N PHE A 147 -4.05 -8.08 -15.52
CA PHE A 147 -5.50 -8.24 -15.75
C PHE A 147 -6.27 -8.61 -14.46
N LEU A 148 -5.58 -9.09 -13.42
CA LEU A 148 -6.20 -9.34 -12.10
C LEU A 148 -6.31 -8.08 -11.25
N GLN A 149 -5.82 -6.93 -11.74
CA GLN A 149 -5.77 -5.69 -10.98
C GLN A 149 -7.15 -5.17 -10.53
N PRO A 150 -8.25 -5.27 -11.30
CA PRO A 150 -9.58 -4.94 -10.81
C PRO A 150 -10.01 -5.77 -9.59
N ILE A 151 -9.73 -7.08 -9.62
CA ILE A 151 -10.04 -7.99 -8.52
C ILE A 151 -9.16 -7.65 -7.30
N ALA A 152 -7.87 -7.42 -7.54
CA ALA A 152 -6.94 -7.01 -6.49
C ALA A 152 -7.37 -5.67 -5.85
N ALA A 153 -7.90 -4.72 -6.62
CA ALA A 153 -8.41 -3.45 -6.11
C ALA A 153 -9.60 -3.65 -5.16
N CYS A 154 -10.56 -4.52 -5.52
CA CYS A 154 -11.67 -4.88 -4.63
C CYS A 154 -11.17 -5.51 -3.31
N VAL A 155 -10.26 -6.47 -3.40
CA VAL A 155 -9.66 -7.11 -2.22
C VAL A 155 -8.92 -6.09 -1.36
N MET A 156 -8.12 -5.21 -1.98
CA MET A 156 -7.40 -4.15 -1.28
C MET A 156 -8.36 -3.18 -0.58
N THR A 157 -9.46 -2.79 -1.22
CA THR A 157 -10.49 -1.96 -0.58
C THR A 157 -11.06 -2.61 0.68
N VAL A 158 -11.39 -3.90 0.64
CA VAL A 158 -11.86 -4.64 1.83
C VAL A 158 -10.80 -4.63 2.94
N ILE A 159 -9.53 -4.84 2.59
CA ILE A 159 -8.42 -4.82 3.55
C ILE A 159 -8.23 -3.41 4.16
N VAL A 160 -8.33 -2.35 3.36
CA VAL A 160 -8.21 -0.96 3.82
C VAL A 160 -9.36 -0.58 4.73
N ILE A 161 -10.60 -0.97 4.40
CA ILE A 161 -11.77 -0.76 5.27
C ILE A 161 -11.59 -1.52 6.58
N ARG A 162 -11.18 -2.79 6.54
CA ARG A 162 -10.88 -3.59 7.74
C ARG A 162 -9.82 -2.90 8.61
N ALA A 163 -8.76 -2.39 8.00
CA ALA A 163 -7.70 -1.67 8.70
C ALA A 163 -8.20 -0.36 9.35
N ALA A 164 -9.03 0.40 8.64
CA ALA A 164 -9.65 1.62 9.17
C ALA A 164 -10.54 1.32 10.38
N ILE A 165 -11.42 0.31 10.30
CA ILE A 165 -12.30 -0.11 11.40
C ILE A 165 -11.47 -0.53 12.62
N LEU A 166 -10.42 -1.34 12.42
CA LEU A 166 -9.56 -1.79 13.53
C LEU A 166 -8.84 -0.62 14.20
N ARG A 167 -8.36 0.35 13.40
CA ARG A 167 -7.74 1.58 13.90
C ARG A 167 -8.73 2.42 14.72
N MET A 168 -9.95 2.63 14.22
CA MET A 168 -11.00 3.38 14.92
C MET A 168 -11.37 2.72 16.26
N ARG A 169 -11.40 1.39 16.29
CA ARG A 169 -11.71 0.62 17.51
C ARG A 169 -10.55 0.56 18.51
N LYS A 170 -9.42 1.24 18.23
CA LYS A 170 -8.17 1.21 19.02
C LYS A 170 -7.73 -0.21 19.40
N ARG A 171 -8.10 -1.22 18.59
CA ARG A 171 -7.74 -2.60 18.90
C ARG A 171 -6.26 -2.78 18.66
N SER A 172 -5.58 -3.30 19.67
CA SER A 172 -4.19 -3.70 19.54
C SER A 172 -4.07 -4.80 18.48
N VAL A 173 -3.15 -4.62 17.55
CA VAL A 173 -2.85 -5.63 16.54
C VAL A 173 -1.82 -6.56 17.15
N SER A 174 -2.23 -7.79 17.48
CA SER A 174 -1.30 -8.83 17.94
C SER A 174 -0.52 -9.40 16.76
N TRP A 175 0.80 -9.52 16.92
CA TRP A 175 1.69 -10.09 15.91
C TRP A 175 2.79 -10.92 16.57
N ARG A 176 2.90 -12.21 16.19
CA ARG A 176 3.92 -13.15 16.71
C ARG A 176 4.07 -13.13 18.24
N GLY A 177 2.95 -13.01 18.96
CA GLY A 177 2.94 -12.92 20.43
C GLY A 177 3.09 -11.51 21.01
N THR A 178 3.48 -10.51 20.21
CA THR A 178 3.62 -9.12 20.66
C THR A 178 2.32 -8.34 20.41
N ARG A 179 1.78 -7.70 21.45
CA ARG A 179 0.60 -6.84 21.37
C ARG A 179 1.07 -5.39 21.29
N TYR A 180 0.70 -4.70 20.21
CA TYR A 180 0.98 -3.27 20.06
C TYR A 180 -0.29 -2.47 20.39
N GLU A 181 -0.30 -1.79 21.54
CA GLU A 181 -1.36 -0.86 21.91
C GLU A 181 -1.09 0.51 21.27
N SER A 182 -2.13 1.22 20.83
CA SER A 182 -1.98 2.43 20.02
C SER A 182 -1.40 3.63 20.78
N THR A 183 -1.09 3.47 22.06
CA THR A 183 -0.42 4.46 22.90
C THR A 183 0.34 3.70 23.98
N ALA A 184 1.67 3.76 23.94
CA ALA A 184 2.61 3.06 24.84
C ALA A 184 2.53 1.52 24.83
N VAL A 185 3.65 0.88 24.51
CA VAL A 185 3.81 -0.57 24.60
C VAL A 185 3.81 -0.97 26.09
N VAL A 186 2.72 -1.58 26.56
CA VAL A 186 2.72 -2.33 27.83
C VAL A 186 3.30 -3.72 27.55
N ARG A 187 4.43 -4.05 28.20
CA ARG A 187 4.99 -5.40 28.19
C ARG A 187 3.95 -6.36 28.81
N SER A 188 3.66 -7.46 28.12
CA SER A 188 3.09 -8.65 28.75
C SER A 188 4.15 -9.23 29.69
N PRO A 189 3.91 -9.29 31.02
CA PRO A 189 4.81 -9.97 31.94
C PRO A 189 4.44 -11.45 31.92
N GLU A 190 5.00 -12.25 31.00
CA GLU A 190 5.00 -13.71 31.13
C GLU A 190 5.92 -14.33 30.06
N ALA A 191 7.17 -14.58 30.46
CA ALA A 191 8.04 -15.66 29.99
C ALA A 191 9.34 -15.63 30.82
N VAL A 192 9.21 -15.81 32.13
CA VAL A 192 10.27 -16.39 32.96
C VAL A 192 9.61 -17.51 33.75
N SER A 193 9.72 -18.71 33.22
CA SER A 193 9.70 -19.98 33.95
C SER A 193 10.31 -21.03 33.03
#